data_AF-A0A6M3LYB4-F1
#
_entry.id   AF-A0A6M3LYB4-F1
#
_cell.length_a   1.000
_cell.length_b   1.000
_cell.length_c   1.000
_cell.angle_alpha   90.00
_cell.angle_beta   90.00
_cell.angle_gamma   90.00
#
_symmetry.space_group_name_H-M   'P 1'
#
loop_
_entity.id
_entity.type
_entity.pdbx_description
1 polymer ?
#
loop_
_entity_poly.entity_id
_entity_poly.type
_entity_poly.pdbx_seq_one_letter_code
_entity_poly.pdbx_strand_id
1 'polypeptide(L)'
;MRVLVEASWVKEGELEEGEPAIEKGTYWLLHWALKYEIIQLEEGHVAAVNYTVAICQDFNTGELRCFLPESIKIIGTELKK
;
A
#
# COMPACT_ATOMS: atom_id res chain seq x y z
N MET A 1 -6.61 -3.74 19.52
CA MET A 1 -5.84 -2.52 19.19
C MET A 1 -5.85 -2.39 17.68
N ARG A 2 -6.35 -1.28 17.13
CA ARG A 2 -6.24 -1.00 15.69
C ARG A 2 -5.01 -0.14 15.44
N VAL A 3 -4.28 -0.39 14.36
CA VAL A 3 -3.10 0.39 14.00
C VAL A 3 -3.50 1.36 12.90
N LEU A 4 -3.24 2.64 13.10
CA LEU A 4 -3.48 3.70 12.12
C LEU A 4 -2.18 3.94 11.34
N VAL A 5 -2.29 3.98 10.02
CA VAL A 5 -1.15 4.14 9.12
C VAL A 5 -1.39 5.23 8.08
N GLU A 6 -0.32 5.89 7.68
CA GLU A 6 -0.26 6.67 6.44
C GLU A 6 0.33 5.77 5.36
N ALA A 7 -0.34 5.67 4.21
CA ALA A 7 0.21 5.00 3.03
C ALA A 7 0.50 6.04 1.94
N SER A 8 1.64 5.91 1.27
CA SER A 8 2.06 6.79 0.17
C SER A 8 2.28 6.02 -1.13
N TRP A 9 1.79 6.54 -2.25
CA TRP A 9 1.96 5.93 -3.58
C TRP A 9 2.27 6.99 -4.63
N VAL A 10 2.92 6.56 -5.71
CA VAL A 10 3.16 7.41 -6.87
C VAL A 10 1.85 7.57 -7.63
N LYS A 11 1.49 8.80 -7.94
CA LYS A 11 0.33 9.11 -8.77
C LYS A 11 0.72 8.99 -10.24
N GLU A 12 0.08 8.07 -10.96
CA GLU A 12 0.39 7.84 -12.37
C GLU A 12 0.09 9.09 -13.21
N GLY A 13 1.07 9.51 -14.02
CA GLY A 13 0.90 10.57 -15.01
C GLY A 13 1.02 12.01 -14.49
N GLU A 14 1.24 12.23 -13.19
CA GLU A 14 1.45 13.55 -12.62
C GLU A 14 2.90 13.74 -12.16
N LEU A 15 3.53 14.82 -12.63
CA LEU A 15 4.84 15.26 -12.22
C LEU A 15 4.72 16.54 -11.40
N GLU A 16 5.37 16.57 -10.24
CA GLU A 16 5.53 17.76 -9.42
C GLU A 16 7.00 18.16 -9.47
N GLU A 17 7.31 19.34 -10.03
CA GLU A 17 8.68 19.84 -10.21
C GLU A 17 9.62 18.90 -11.01
N GLY A 18 9.07 17.99 -11.81
CA GLY A 18 9.83 17.02 -12.59
C GLY A 18 10.05 15.68 -11.89
N GLU A 19 9.55 15.51 -10.66
CA GLU A 19 9.52 14.25 -9.92
C GLU A 19 8.11 13.65 -9.92
N PRO A 20 7.96 12.32 -9.76
CA PRO A 20 6.63 11.70 -9.66
C PRO A 20 5.85 12.24 -8.46
N ALA A 21 4.64 12.74 -8.69
CA ALA A 21 3.80 13.24 -7.60
C ALA A 21 3.46 12.11 -6.62
N ILE A 22 3.65 12.35 -5.32
CA ILE A 22 3.38 11.36 -4.26
C ILE A 22 2.05 11.72 -3.59
N GLU A 23 1.09 10.81 -3.66
CA GLU A 23 -0.17 10.92 -2.94
C GLU A 23 -0.11 10.16 -1.62
N LYS A 24 -0.86 10.63 -0.62
CA LYS A 24 -0.91 10.07 0.73
C LYS A 24 -2.35 9.87 1.19
N GLY A 25 -2.59 8.78 1.90
CA GLY A 25 -3.89 8.51 2.52
C GLY A 25 -3.74 7.93 3.93
N THR A 26 -4.80 8.06 4.73
CA THR A 26 -4.87 7.51 6.08
C THR A 26 -5.72 6.24 6.10
N TYR A 27 -5.19 5.18 6.69
CA TYR A 27 -5.80 3.87 6.67
C TYR A 27 -5.71 3.16 8.02
N TRP A 28 -6.64 2.24 8.28
CA TRP A 28 -6.52 1.24 9.33
C TRP A 28 -5.80 0.01 8.79
N LEU A 29 -4.68 -0.36 9.41
CA LEU A 29 -4.00 -1.62 9.10
C LEU A 29 -4.80 -2.78 9.69
N LEU A 30 -5.26 -3.68 8.83
CA LEU A 30 -6.07 -4.84 9.22
C LEU A 30 -5.23 -6.11 9.39
N HIS A 31 -4.38 -6.41 8.40
CA HIS A 31 -3.59 -7.64 8.38
C HIS A 31 -2.38 -7.55 7.44
N TRP A 32 -1.41 -8.44 7.62
CA TRP A 32 -0.32 -8.69 6.67
C TRP A 32 -0.61 -9.96 5.89
N ALA A 33 -0.51 -9.91 4.57
CA ALA A 33 -0.78 -11.05 3.70
C ALA A 33 0.38 -11.29 2.73
N LEU A 34 0.39 -12.48 2.12
CA LEU A 34 1.23 -12.78 0.97
C LEU A 34 0.39 -12.63 -0.29
N LYS A 35 0.85 -11.80 -1.23
CA LYS A 35 0.27 -11.66 -2.56
C LYS A 35 1.09 -12.49 -3.55
N TYR A 36 0.40 -13.34 -4.30
CA TYR A 36 0.93 -14.05 -5.46
C TYR A 36 0.60 -13.26 -6.72
N GLU A 37 1.58 -13.08 -7.61
CA GLU A 37 1.40 -12.39 -8.88
C GLU A 37 2.29 -13.01 -9.96
N ILE A 38 1.81 -13.01 -11.20
CA ILE A 38 2.62 -13.36 -12.38
C ILE A 38 3.02 -12.05 -13.04
N ILE A 39 4.32 -11.75 -13.02
CA ILE A 39 4.87 -10.53 -13.62
C ILE A 39 5.49 -10.83 -14.98
N GLN A 40 5.36 -9.88 -15.89
CA GLN A 40 6.04 -9.90 -17.19
C GLN A 40 7.48 -9.42 -16.99
N LEU A 41 8.44 -10.24 -17.41
CA LEU A 41 9.84 -9.88 -17.54
C LEU A 41 10.15 -9.49 -18.99
N GLU A 42 11.41 -9.12 -19.23
CA GLU A 42 11.94 -8.84 -20.56
C GLU A 42 11.74 -10.06 -21.52
N GLU A 43 11.57 -9.75 -22.80
CA GLU A 43 11.53 -10.75 -23.89
C GLU A 43 10.49 -11.87 -23.70
N GLY A 44 9.25 -11.55 -23.34
CA GLY A 44 8.15 -12.52 -23.34
C GLY A 44 8.20 -13.57 -22.21
N HIS A 45 9.17 -13.47 -21.30
CA HIS A 45 9.25 -14.33 -20.12
C HIS A 45 8.29 -13.86 -19.02
N VAL A 46 7.71 -14.80 -18.28
CA VAL A 46 6.90 -14.50 -17.09
C VAL A 46 7.50 -15.18 -15.87
N ALA A 47 7.42 -14.52 -14.72
CA ALA A 47 7.84 -15.07 -13.44
C ALA A 47 6.71 -15.00 -12.43
N ALA A 48 6.56 -16.07 -11.65
CA ALA A 48 5.69 -16.09 -10.49
C ALA A 48 6.43 -15.51 -9.28
N VAL A 49 5.86 -14.48 -8.67
CA VAL A 49 6.43 -13.83 -7.48
C VAL A 49 5.46 -13.88 -6.32
N ASN A 50 6.01 -13.97 -5.12
CA ASN A 50 5.26 -13.85 -3.88
C ASN A 50 5.89 -12.75 -3.05
N TYR A 51 5.09 -11.82 -2.55
CA TYR A 51 5.58 -10.74 -1.71
C TYR A 51 4.58 -10.36 -0.64
N THR A 52 5.08 -9.76 0.44
CA THR A 52 4.25 -9.35 1.57
C THR A 52 3.53 -8.05 1.23
N VAL A 53 2.26 -7.95 1.60
CA VAL A 53 1.44 -6.73 1.48
C VAL A 53 0.69 -6.48 2.79
N ALA A 54 0.43 -5.22 3.09
CA ALA A 54 -0.54 -4.84 4.10
C ALA A 54 -1.93 -4.74 3.48
N ILE A 55 -2.92 -5.35 4.15
CA ILE A 55 -4.33 -5.13 3.87
C ILE A 55 -4.81 -3.99 4.77
N CYS A 56 -5.26 -2.91 4.15
CA CYS A 56 -5.64 -1.67 4.82
C CYS A 56 -7.08 -1.29 4.45
N GLN A 57 -7.77 -0.63 5.38
CA GLN A 57 -9.09 -0.03 5.16
C GLN A 57 -8.99 1.49 5.15
N ASP A 58 -9.49 2.14 4.10
CA ASP A 58 -9.53 3.59 3.99
C ASP A 58 -10.32 4.18 5.17
N PHE A 59 -9.75 5.19 5.82
CA PHE A 59 -10.34 5.80 7.00
C PHE A 59 -11.68 6.49 6.70
N ASN A 60 -11.82 7.08 5.50
CA ASN A 60 -12.99 7.88 5.12
C ASN A 60 -14.04 7.03 4.38
N THR A 61 -13.62 6.19 3.43
CA THR A 61 -14.53 5.46 2.54
C THR A 61 -14.79 4.03 2.99
N GLY A 62 -13.92 3.46 3.83
CA GLY A 62 -14.01 2.05 4.24
C GLY A 62 -13.58 1.06 3.16
N GLU A 63 -13.11 1.52 1.99
CA GLU A 63 -12.60 0.68 0.91
C GLU A 63 -11.34 -0.09 1.37
N LEU A 64 -11.22 -1.33 0.89
CA LEU A 64 -10.03 -2.14 1.14
C LEU A 64 -8.99 -1.89 0.07
N ARG A 65 -7.76 -1.62 0.49
CA ARG A 65 -6.60 -1.43 -0.38
C ARG A 65 -5.39 -2.20 0.14
N CYS A 66 -4.53 -2.61 -0.78
CA CYS A 66 -3.29 -3.30 -0.44
C CYS A 66 -2.10 -2.37 -0.72
N PHE A 67 -1.15 -2.34 0.21
CA PHE A 67 0.06 -1.54 0.08
C PHE A 67 1.30 -2.41 0.34
N LEU A 68 2.40 -2.08 -0.31
CA LEU A 68 3.69 -2.67 0.03
C LEU A 68 4.15 -2.17 1.41
N PRO A 69 4.87 -3.00 2.21
CA PRO A 69 5.31 -2.62 3.54
C PRO A 69 6.09 -1.30 3.60
N GLU A 70 6.95 -1.04 2.62
CA GLU A 70 7.77 0.17 2.50
C GLU A 70 6.96 1.44 2.23
N SER A 71 5.74 1.31 1.71
CA SER A 71 4.84 2.42 1.43
C SER A 71 4.05 2.88 2.66
N ILE A 72 4.25 2.25 3.82
CA ILE A 72 3.41 2.42 5.01
C ILE A 72 4.21 2.98 6.17
N LYS A 73 3.64 3.99 6.84
CA LYS A 73 4.15 4.54 8.09
C LYS A 73 3.10 4.41 9.18
N ILE A 74 3.46 3.81 10.32
CA ILE A 74 2.60 3.80 11.50
C ILE A 74 2.51 5.22 12.07
N ILE A 75 1.30 5.74 12.20
CA ILE A 75 1.03 7.09 12.71
C ILE A 75 0.20 7.12 14.00
N GLY A 76 -0.37 5.98 14.40
CA GLY A 76 -1.11 5.90 15.66
C GLY A 76 -1.59 4.50 16.00
N THR A 77 -2.12 4.35 17.21
CA THR A 77 -2.79 3.13 17.66
C THR A 77 -4.07 3.50 18.40
N GLU A 78 -5.17 2.81 18.08
CA GLU A 78 -6.40 2.89 18.86
C GLU A 78 -6.31 1.91 20.02
N LEU A 79 -6.11 2.47 21.22
CA LEU A 79 -6.21 1.74 22.48
C LEU A 79 -7.69 1.39 22.72
N LYS A 80 -8.02 0.10 22.76
CA LYS A 80 -9.33 -0.32 23.25
C LYS A 80 -9.35 -0.02 24.76
N LYS A 81 -10.28 0.84 25.19
CA LYS A 81 -10.62 1.03 26.60
C LYS A 81 -11.22 -0.25 27.18
#